data_AF-A0A535BFN4-F1
#
_entry.id   AF-A0A535BFN4-F1
#
_cell.length_a   1.000
_cell.length_b   1.000
_cell.length_c   1.000
_cell.angle_alpha   90.00
_cell.angle_beta   90.00
_cell.angle_gamma   90.00
#
_symmetry.space_group_name_H-M   'P 1'
#
loop_
_entity.id
_entity.type
_entity.pdbx_description
1 polymer ?
#
loop_
_entity_poly.entity_id
_entity_poly.type
_entity_poly.pdbx_seq_one_letter_code
_entity_poly.pdbx_strand_id
1 'polypeptide(L)' 'EAIKPLSVLELNTRIHDLLAARFQSVVVKGEVSGVTLRGGHVWFTLKDAVAAVGAVIFSSTARRLPFLPENGQELV' A
#
# COMPACT_ATOMS: atom_id res chain seq x y z
N GLU A 1 -23.46 -16.43 -22.61
CA GLU A 1 -23.79 -15.30 -21.73
C GLU A 1 -22.78 -14.18 -21.99
N ALA A 2 -23.23 -12.99 -22.36
CA ALA A 2 -22.32 -11.88 -22.65
C ALA A 2 -21.78 -11.30 -21.34
N ILE A 3 -20.46 -11.22 -21.20
CA ILE A 3 -19.82 -10.59 -20.04
C ILE A 3 -20.15 -9.10 -20.09
N LYS A 4 -20.97 -8.62 -19.15
CA LYS A 4 -21.31 -7.21 -19.03
C LYS A 4 -20.09 -6.46 -18.49
N PRO A 5 -19.59 -5.40 -19.17
CA PRO A 5 -18.43 -4.68 -18.70
C PRO A 5 -18.77 -3.93 -17.39
N LEU A 6 -17.83 -3.96 -16.44
CA LEU A 6 -17.90 -3.18 -15.21
C LEU A 6 -17.34 -1.78 -15.46
N SER A 7 -17.92 -0.77 -14.82
CA SER A 7 -17.26 0.52 -14.73
C SER A 7 -16.01 0.43 -13.84
N VAL A 8 -15.08 1.39 -14.02
CA VAL A 8 -13.88 1.51 -13.18
C VAL A 8 -14.25 1.65 -11.70
N LEU A 9 -15.31 2.42 -11.42
CA LEU A 9 -15.84 2.59 -10.06
C LEU A 9 -16.32 1.24 -9.51
N GLU A 10 -17.14 0.50 -10.24
CA GLU A 10 -17.65 -0.80 -9.81
C GLU A 10 -16.52 -1.81 -9.55
N LEU A 11 -15.50 -1.85 -10.41
CA LEU A 11 -14.36 -2.72 -10.22
C LEU A 11 -13.59 -2.36 -8.93
N ASN A 12 -13.26 -1.09 -8.75
CA ASN A 12 -12.51 -0.62 -7.58
C ASN A 12 -13.29 -0.83 -6.27
N THR A 13 -14.60 -0.57 -6.27
CA THR A 13 -15.45 -0.83 -5.11
C THR A 13 -15.45 -2.32 -4.74
N ARG A 14 -15.62 -3.21 -5.73
CA ARG A 14 -15.60 -4.66 -5.47
C ARG A 14 -14.26 -5.15 -4.94
N ILE A 15 -13.15 -4.64 -5.49
CA ILE A 15 -11.80 -4.97 -4.99
C ILE A 15 -11.65 -4.51 -3.54
N HIS A 16 -12.05 -3.26 -3.26
CA HIS A 16 -11.99 -2.70 -1.91
C HIS A 16 -12.81 -3.53 -0.91
N ASP A 17 -14.07 -3.85 -1.21
CA ASP A 17 -14.93 -4.65 -0.33
C ASP A 17 -14.35 -6.04 -0.05
N LEU A 18 -13.83 -6.72 -1.07
CA LEU A 18 -13.21 -8.05 -0.91
C LEU A 18 -11.95 -8.01 -0.03
N LEU A 19 -11.14 -6.96 -0.17
CA LEU A 19 -9.95 -6.78 0.65
C LEU A 19 -10.32 -6.38 2.08
N ALA A 20 -11.23 -5.42 2.26
CA ALA A 20 -11.67 -4.95 3.56
C ALA A 20 -12.32 -6.06 4.41
N ALA A 21 -13.07 -6.96 3.78
CA ALA A 21 -13.70 -8.09 4.47
C ALA A 21 -12.69 -9.14 4.97
N ARG A 22 -11.53 -9.28 4.31
CA ARG A 22 -10.54 -10.34 4.60
C ARG A 22 -9.30 -9.84 5.33
N PHE A 23 -8.94 -8.58 5.15
CA PHE A 23 -7.68 -7.99 5.63
C PHE A 23 -7.96 -6.73 6.44
N GLN A 24 -8.48 -6.90 7.66
CA GLN A 24 -8.73 -5.78 8.57
C GLN A 24 -7.43 -5.19 9.13
N SER A 25 -6.46 -6.04 9.45
CA SER A 25 -5.13 -5.65 9.92
C SER A 25 -4.14 -6.74 9.53
N VAL A 26 -3.14 -6.36 8.74
CA VAL A 26 -2.08 -7.27 8.29
C VAL A 26 -0.72 -6.68 8.62
N VAL A 27 0.21 -7.55 8.94
CA VAL A 27 1.62 -7.24 9.16
C VAL A 27 2.38 -7.84 7.99
N VAL A 28 3.21 -7.06 7.32
CA VAL A 28 3.84 -7.46 6.05
C VAL A 28 5.32 -7.16 6.12
N LYS A 29 6.13 -8.21 5.97
CA LYS A 29 7.58 -8.08 5.93
C LYS A 29 8.06 -7.84 4.50
N GLY A 30 8.95 -6.87 4.30
CA GLY A 30 9.61 -6.64 3.01
C GLY A 30 10.71 -5.59 3.07
N GLU A 31 11.50 -5.51 2.00
CA GLU A 31 12.47 -4.44 1.80
C GLU A 31 11.77 -3.21 1.23
N VAL A 32 12.07 -2.04 1.77
CA VAL A 32 11.57 -0.76 1.29
C VAL A 32 12.35 -0.30 0.06
N SER A 33 11.64 0.16 -0.96
CA SER A 33 12.22 0.75 -2.16
C SER A 33 11.37 1.91 -2.70
N GLY A 34 12.00 2.82 -3.42
CA GLY A 34 11.32 3.94 -4.09
C GLY A 34 10.69 4.97 -3.16
N VAL A 35 11.26 5.20 -1.96
CA VAL A 35 10.72 6.16 -0.99
C VAL A 35 10.66 7.57 -1.60
N THR A 36 9.47 8.17 -1.59
CA THR A 36 9.21 9.51 -2.11
C THR A 36 8.32 10.29 -1.14
N LEU A 37 8.76 11.48 -0.75
CA LEU A 37 7.99 12.42 0.08
C LEU A 37 7.23 13.41 -0.82
N ARG A 38 5.90 13.45 -0.74
CA ARG A 38 5.05 14.41 -1.47
C ARG A 38 3.89 14.90 -0.60
N GLY A 39 3.78 16.21 -0.41
CA GLY A 39 2.70 16.81 0.39
C GLY A 39 2.67 16.33 1.85
N GLY A 40 3.81 15.90 2.39
CA GLY A 40 3.91 15.26 3.70
C GLY A 40 3.51 13.79 3.74
N HIS A 41 3.08 13.19 2.64
CA HIS A 41 2.85 11.74 2.54
C HIS A 41 4.14 11.05 2.12
N VAL A 42 4.41 9.89 2.70
CA VAL A 42 5.54 9.04 2.33
C VAL A 42 5.01 7.91 1.46
N TRP A 43 5.37 7.91 0.20
CA TRP A 43 5.08 6.85 -0.75
C TRP A 43 6.28 5.94 -0.83
N PHE A 44 6.08 4.63 -0.76
CA PHE A 44 7.15 3.66 -0.88
C PHE A 44 6.57 2.35 -1.40
N THR A 45 7.45 1.43 -1.77
CA THR A 45 7.09 0.07 -2.18
C THR A 45 7.77 -0.90 -1.21
N LEU A 46 7.00 -1.85 -0.67
CA LEU A 46 7.55 -3.01 0.02
C LEU A 46 7.71 -4.13 -1.00
N LYS A 47 8.90 -4.72 -1.08
CA LYS A 47 9.20 -5.83 -1.99
C LYS A 47 9.77 -7.01 -1.24
N ASP A 48 9.53 -8.19 -1.79
CA ASP A 48 10.20 -9.44 -1.45
C ASP A 48 10.88 -10.02 -2.69
N ALA A 49 11.27 -11.30 -2.67
CA ALA A 49 11.96 -11.94 -3.76
C ALA A 49 11.13 -12.03 -5.07
N VAL A 50 9.81 -12.04 -4.97
CA VAL A 50 8.91 -12.33 -6.09
C VAL A 50 7.74 -11.35 -6.23
N ALA A 51 7.44 -10.57 -5.20
CA ALA A 51 6.33 -9.62 -5.22
C ALA A 51 6.70 -8.23 -4.67
N ALA A 52 5.83 -7.27 -4.98
CA ALA A 52 5.94 -5.89 -4.52
C ALA A 52 4.55 -5.28 -4.30
N VAL A 53 4.43 -4.45 -3.27
CA VAL A 53 3.20 -3.73 -2.91
C VAL A 53 3.50 -2.26 -2.65
N GLY A 54 2.73 -1.39 -3.30
CA GLY A 54 2.78 0.05 -3.05
C GLY A 54 2.14 0.38 -1.70
N ALA A 55 2.81 1.19 -0.90
CA ALA A 55 2.36 1.61 0.41
C ALA A 55 2.48 3.13 0.55
N VAL A 56 1.60 3.70 1.38
CA VAL A 56 1.62 5.12 1.71
C VAL A 56 1.47 5.32 3.21
N ILE A 57 2.35 6.12 3.79
CA ILE A 57 2.14 6.70 5.12
C ILE A 57 1.55 8.09 4.91
N PHE A 58 0.32 8.28 5.38
CA PHE A 58 -0.36 9.57 5.36
C PHE A 58 0.36 10.60 6.25
N SER A 59 0.25 11.89 5.92
CA SER A 59 0.99 12.98 6.59
C SER A 59 0.74 13.05 8.09
N SER A 60 -0.49 12.80 8.51
CA SER A 60 -0.88 12.76 9.92
C SER A 60 -0.14 11.66 10.68
N THR A 61 0.08 10.51 10.04
CA THR A 61 0.85 9.39 10.62
C THR A 61 2.35 9.63 10.51
N ALA A 62 2.84 10.10 9.36
CA ALA A 62 4.25 10.37 9.12
C ALA A 62 4.85 11.34 10.16
N ARG A 63 4.11 12.39 10.53
CA ARG A 63 4.53 13.38 11.54
C ARG A 63 4.69 12.81 12.95
N ARG A 64 4.06 11.68 13.25
CA ARG A 64 4.10 11.02 14.57
C ARG A 64 5.12 9.89 14.63
N LEU A 65 5.66 9.48 13.48
CA LEU A 65 6.62 8.40 13.43
C LEU A 65 7.99 8.90 13.92
N PRO A 66 8.70 8.10 14.72
CA PRO A 66 10.05 8.44 15.19
C PRO A 66 11.08 8.41 14.06
N PHE A 67 10.81 7.66 12.99
CA PHE A 67 11.62 7.58 11.79
C PHE A 67 10.74 7.37 10.56
N LEU A 68 11.26 7.73 9.38
CA LEU A 68 10.63 7.45 8.11
C LEU A 68 11.31 6.25 7.45
N PRO A 69 10.58 5.43 6.68
CA PRO A 69 11.17 4.30 5.98
C PRO A 69 12.21 4.77 4.96
N GLU A 70 13.36 4.10 4.90
CA GLU A 70 14.45 4.41 3.96
C GLU A 70 14.65 3.29 2.95
N ASN A 71 15.19 3.61 1.76
CA ASN A 71 15.45 2.61 0.73
C ASN A 71 16.47 1.58 1.22
N GLY A 72 16.19 0.28 0.99
CA GLY A 72 17.04 -0.83 1.43
C GLY A 72 16.79 -1.27 2.88
N GLN A 73 15.86 -0.62 3.59
CA GLN A 73 15.48 -1.04 4.93
C GLN A 73 14.50 -2.22 4.88
N GLU A 74 14.76 -3.26 5.66
CA GLU A 74 13.79 -4.33 5.89
C GLU A 74 12.83 -3.91 7.01
N LEU A 75 11.53 -3.87 6.71
CA LEU A 75 10.45 -3.52 7.65
C LEU A 75 9.45 -4.66 7.79
N VAL A 76 8.71 -4.66 8.90
CA VAL A 76 7.62 -5.60 9.24
C VAL A 76 6.39 -4.85 9.73
#